data_AF-A0A7V0P5Q7-F1
#
_entry.id   AF-A0A7V0P5Q7-F1
#
_cell.length_a   1.000
_cell.length_b   1.000
_cell.length_c   1.000
_cell.angle_alpha   90.00
_cell.angle_beta   90.00
_cell.angle_gamma   90.00
#
_symmetry.space_group_name_H-M   'P 1'
#
loop_
_entity.id
_entity.type
_entity.pdbx_description
1 polymer ?
#
loop_
_entity_poly.entity_id
_entity_poly.type
_entity_poly.pdbx_seq_one_letter_code
_entity_poly.pdbx_strand_id
1 'polypeptide(L)'
;MTSETSCPVCGLEHIHPDKAKCPQCDADLTCFRILDSLPDEPVREVKGPRAWIIAFYAIAMVICLVTAITVFQYYQFRRIESLLMDQQKYLSGCVTGINASPEHSVQSQQWHSGAQNSKIEAAGQFDKQGAQLSALSTRSTCNATEGRPSGVSERRQYAGILPVVLGETDFWVYDAIETDTLWDISERYYGSGRYYPVLFEHNPHLRIYEIGDGVRIKILKDTKLVRDIYFKMSMTDGDRTYWNYAVVKGDTLRSVAGKFYRTEEMAKQISNLKLDVRLQPGQRIWMLLE
;
A
#
# COMPACT_ATOMS: atom_id res chain seq x y z
N MET A 1 -6.95 59.68 9.69
CA MET A 1 -7.61 58.59 8.96
C MET A 1 -8.47 57.86 9.98
N THR A 2 -9.77 58.12 9.98
CA THR A 2 -10.73 57.44 10.86
C THR A 2 -10.90 56.02 10.34
N SER A 3 -10.38 55.03 11.07
CA SER A 3 -10.51 53.62 10.74
C SER A 3 -11.97 53.20 10.88
N GLU A 4 -12.69 53.12 9.77
CA GLU A 4 -14.06 52.64 9.72
C GLU A 4 -14.05 51.13 9.98
N THR A 5 -14.66 50.71 11.09
CA THR A 5 -14.76 49.29 11.47
C THR A 5 -16.15 48.78 11.08
N SER A 6 -16.20 47.63 10.40
CA SER A 6 -17.44 46.96 10.02
C SER A 6 -17.76 45.80 10.97
N CYS A 7 -19.05 45.51 11.19
CA CYS A 7 -19.46 44.38 12.01
C CYS A 7 -19.40 43.08 11.21
N PRO A 8 -18.63 42.05 11.65
CA PRO A 8 -18.51 40.78 10.93
C PRO A 8 -19.77 39.92 11.01
N VAL A 9 -20.71 40.24 11.91
CA VAL A 9 -21.94 39.45 12.11
C VAL A 9 -23.08 39.94 11.21
N CYS A 10 -23.28 41.26 11.12
CA CYS A 10 -24.42 41.83 10.40
C CYS A 10 -24.03 42.75 9.24
N GLY A 11 -22.74 42.98 9.00
CA GLY A 11 -22.25 43.83 7.91
C GLY A 11 -22.49 45.32 8.09
N LEU A 12 -22.83 45.80 9.30
CA LEU A 12 -23.01 47.23 9.54
C LEU A 12 -21.66 47.96 9.45
N GLU A 13 -21.58 48.96 8.59
CA GLU A 13 -20.40 49.82 8.39
C GLU A 13 -20.44 51.07 9.29
N HIS A 14 -19.33 51.81 9.36
CA HIS A 14 -19.19 53.06 10.12
C HIS A 14 -19.47 52.94 11.64
N ILE A 15 -19.04 51.83 12.26
CA ILE A 15 -19.15 51.69 13.72
C ILE A 15 -18.03 52.49 14.38
N HIS A 16 -18.39 53.32 15.37
CA HIS A 16 -17.40 54.09 16.13
C HIS A 16 -16.45 53.14 16.89
N PRO A 17 -15.13 53.34 16.82
CA PRO A 17 -14.13 52.44 17.41
C PRO A 17 -14.23 52.34 18.94
N ASP A 18 -14.95 53.23 19.63
CA ASP A 18 -15.09 53.16 21.09
C ASP A 18 -16.26 52.27 21.55
N LYS A 19 -17.10 51.78 20.64
CA LYS A 19 -18.25 50.94 21.01
C LYS A 19 -17.87 49.46 21.13
N ALA A 20 -18.00 48.90 22.34
CA ALA A 20 -17.77 47.47 22.59
C ALA A 20 -18.79 46.55 21.88
N LYS A 21 -19.98 47.06 21.55
CA LYS A 21 -21.06 46.28 20.92
C LYS A 21 -21.60 46.92 19.65
N CYS A 22 -22.02 46.07 18.71
CA CYS A 22 -22.68 46.50 17.49
C CYS A 22 -24.12 47.00 17.79
N PRO A 23 -24.53 48.20 17.34
CA PRO A 23 -25.87 48.73 17.62
C PRO A 23 -27.00 48.00 16.87
N GLN A 24 -26.69 47.23 15.82
CA GLN A 24 -27.70 46.54 14.99
C GLN A 24 -27.94 45.09 15.43
N CYS A 25 -26.92 44.38 15.91
CA CYS A 25 -27.03 42.96 16.27
C CYS A 25 -26.55 42.61 17.68
N ASP A 26 -26.13 43.60 18.48
CA ASP A 26 -25.57 43.45 19.84
C ASP A 26 -24.32 42.54 19.93
N ALA A 27 -23.67 42.23 18.80
CA ALA A 27 -22.45 41.44 18.78
C ALA A 27 -21.30 42.17 19.51
N ASP A 28 -20.55 41.43 20.33
CA ASP A 28 -19.37 41.92 21.06
C ASP A 28 -18.18 42.06 20.10
N LEU A 29 -17.77 43.31 19.84
CA LEU A 29 -16.69 43.66 18.93
C LEU A 29 -15.31 43.59 19.59
N THR A 30 -15.27 43.45 20.93
CA THR A 30 -14.02 43.43 21.69
C THR A 30 -13.17 42.21 21.36
N CYS A 31 -13.82 41.05 21.17
CA CYS A 31 -13.15 39.81 20.79
C CYS A 31 -12.52 39.89 19.38
N PHE A 32 -13.24 40.48 18.42
CA PHE A 32 -12.74 40.63 17.04
C PHE A 32 -11.54 41.58 16.95
N ARG A 33 -11.53 42.66 17.74
CA ARG A 33 -10.37 43.56 17.81
C ARG A 33 -9.10 42.89 18.31
N ILE A 34 -9.24 41.95 19.25
CA ILE A 34 -8.10 41.19 19.75
C ILE A 34 -7.54 40.32 18.63
N LEU A 35 -8.40 39.66 17.85
CA LEU A 35 -7.98 38.86 16.69
C LEU A 35 -7.33 39.72 15.60
N ASP A 36 -7.88 40.89 15.28
CA ASP A 36 -7.32 41.82 14.29
C ASP A 36 -6.00 42.47 14.76
N SER A 37 -5.74 42.49 16.08
CA SER A 37 -4.48 43.01 16.65
C SER A 37 -3.33 42.01 16.62
N LEU A 38 -3.61 40.75 16.27
CA LEU A 38 -2.56 39.75 16.11
C LEU A 38 -1.77 40.07 14.83
N PRO A 39 -0.43 40.19 14.89
CA PRO A 39 0.37 40.43 13.71
C PRO A 39 0.20 39.26 12.74
N ASP A 40 -0.21 39.54 11.51
CA ASP A 40 -0.18 38.56 10.43
C ASP A 40 1.26 38.06 10.27
N GLU A 41 1.49 36.77 10.55
CA GLU A 41 2.79 36.18 10.26
C GLU A 41 3.08 36.34 8.77
N PRO A 42 4.28 36.80 8.39
CA PRO A 42 4.64 36.94 6.99
C PRO A 42 4.55 35.55 6.35
N VAL A 43 3.65 35.41 5.37
CA VAL A 43 3.53 34.22 4.53
C VAL A 43 4.91 33.92 3.96
N ARG A 44 5.61 32.97 4.57
CA ARG A 44 6.87 32.45 4.04
C ARG A 44 6.52 31.76 2.73
N GLU A 45 6.88 32.37 1.60
CA GLU A 45 6.93 31.67 0.33
C GLU A 45 7.93 30.51 0.45
N VAL A 46 7.41 29.35 0.82
CA VAL A 46 8.15 28.09 0.74
C VAL A 46 8.34 27.80 -0.74
N LYS A 47 9.52 28.13 -1.29
CA LYS A 47 9.99 27.58 -2.58
C LYS A 47 10.07 26.07 -2.42
N GLY A 48 8.96 25.40 -2.70
CA GLY A 48 8.78 23.98 -2.44
C GLY A 48 9.80 23.10 -3.18
N PRO A 49 10.11 21.91 -2.64
CA PRO A 49 11.19 21.01 -3.10
C PRO A 49 10.92 20.33 -4.45
N ARG A 50 9.92 20.78 -5.22
CA ARG A 50 9.56 20.20 -6.53
C ARG A 50 10.72 20.19 -7.51
N ALA A 51 11.60 21.19 -7.47
CA ALA A 51 12.80 21.23 -8.31
C ALA A 51 13.82 20.12 -7.96
N TRP A 52 13.96 19.80 -6.67
CA TRP A 52 14.86 18.75 -6.21
C TRP A 52 14.34 17.36 -6.57
N ILE A 53 13.03 17.15 -6.48
CA ILE A 53 12.40 15.88 -6.87
C ILE A 53 12.62 15.62 -8.37
N ILE A 54 12.43 16.63 -9.23
CA ILE A 54 12.68 16.50 -10.68
C ILE A 54 14.17 16.20 -10.96
N ALA A 55 15.09 16.86 -10.26
CA ALA A 55 16.53 16.61 -10.41
C ALA A 55 16.91 15.17 -10.00
N PHE A 56 16.33 14.65 -8.91
CA PHE A 56 16.57 13.27 -8.47
C PHE A 56 16.12 12.24 -9.52
N TYR A 57 14.92 12.39 -10.10
CA TYR A 57 14.45 11.49 -11.14
C TYR A 57 15.31 11.55 -12.40
N ALA A 58 15.78 12.74 -12.79
CA ALA A 58 16.68 12.89 -13.94
C ALA A 58 18.01 12.14 -13.71
N ILE A 59 18.61 12.27 -12.52
CA ILE A 59 19.86 11.56 -12.16
C ILE A 59 19.63 10.04 -12.15
N ALA A 60 18.55 9.57 -11.53
CA ALA A 60 18.22 8.14 -11.49
C ALA A 60 18.04 7.54 -12.90
N MET A 61 17.41 8.28 -13.81
CA MET A 61 17.21 7.84 -15.20
C MET A 61 18.53 7.75 -15.97
N VAL A 62 19.46 8.69 -15.75
CA VAL A 62 20.81 8.63 -16.32
C VAL A 62 21.58 7.42 -15.79
N ILE A 63 21.50 7.13 -14.48
CA ILE A 63 22.16 5.95 -13.89
C ILE A 63 21.61 4.66 -14.51
N CYS A 64 20.29 4.52 -14.62
CA CYS A 64 19.67 3.36 -15.28
C CYS A 64 20.10 3.20 -16.75
N LEU A 65 20.25 4.31 -17.48
CA LEU A 65 20.68 4.28 -18.88
C LEU A 65 22.14 3.85 -19.01
N VAL A 66 23.02 4.35 -18.13
CA VAL A 66 24.44 3.94 -18.10
C VAL A 66 24.56 2.47 -17.73
N THR A 67 23.82 1.98 -16.71
CA THR A 67 23.88 0.56 -16.33
C THR A 67 23.38 -0.34 -17.45
N ALA A 68 22.29 0.00 -18.13
CA ALA A 68 21.81 -0.75 -19.29
C ALA A 68 22.84 -0.83 -20.42
N ILE A 69 23.52 0.28 -20.72
CA ILE A 69 24.59 0.31 -21.74
C ILE A 69 25.76 -0.58 -21.32
N THR A 70 26.21 -0.52 -20.06
CA THR A 70 27.32 -1.35 -19.58
C THR A 70 27.00 -2.84 -19.66
N VAL A 71 25.77 -3.24 -19.29
CA VAL A 71 25.30 -4.63 -19.42
C VAL A 71 25.25 -5.06 -20.89
N PHE A 72 24.77 -4.18 -21.78
CA PHE A 72 24.73 -4.45 -23.21
C PHE A 72 26.13 -4.64 -23.82
N GLN A 73 27.09 -3.77 -23.45
CA GLN A 73 28.48 -3.90 -23.88
C GLN A 73 29.12 -5.20 -23.37
N TYR A 74 28.87 -5.56 -22.11
CA TYR A 74 29.34 -6.84 -21.56
C TYR A 74 28.77 -8.04 -22.31
N TYR A 75 27.47 -8.00 -22.66
CA TYR A 75 26.83 -9.07 -23.43
C TYR A 75 27.39 -9.19 -24.85
N GLN A 76 27.60 -8.06 -25.53
CA GLN A 76 28.22 -8.04 -26.86
C GLN A 76 29.64 -8.59 -26.83
N PHE A 77 30.43 -8.25 -25.80
CA PHE A 77 31.77 -8.78 -25.64
C PHE A 77 31.77 -10.31 -25.43
N ARG A 78 30.92 -10.81 -24.53
CA ARG A 78 30.71 -12.26 -24.32
C ARG A 78 30.29 -12.96 -25.60
N ARG A 79 29.46 -12.32 -26.42
CA ARG A 79 29.05 -12.85 -27.72
C ARG A 79 30.23 -12.95 -28.69
N ILE A 80 31.09 -11.94 -28.78
CA ILE A 80 32.29 -11.97 -29.62
C ILE A 80 33.24 -13.08 -29.16
N GLU A 81 33.43 -13.23 -27.84
CA GLU A 81 34.27 -14.29 -27.26
C GLU A 81 33.78 -15.69 -27.67
N SER A 82 32.46 -15.92 -27.67
CA SER A 82 31.91 -17.21 -28.14
C SER A 82 32.23 -17.50 -29.61
N LEU A 83 32.15 -16.48 -30.48
CA LEU A 83 32.50 -16.62 -31.90
C LEU A 83 34.00 -16.87 -32.12
N LEU A 84 34.85 -16.26 -31.30
CA LEU A 84 36.29 -16.47 -31.34
C LEU A 84 36.67 -17.91 -30.93
N MET A 85 36.02 -18.44 -29.89
CA MET A 85 36.22 -19.81 -29.43
C MET A 85 35.84 -20.84 -30.49
N ASP A 86 34.79 -20.57 -31.27
CA ASP A 86 34.40 -21.44 -32.39
C ASP A 86 35.46 -21.43 -33.51
N GLN A 87 35.96 -20.24 -33.89
CA GLN A 87 37.04 -20.11 -34.88
C GLN A 87 38.32 -20.84 -34.46
N GLN A 88 38.70 -20.74 -33.18
CA GLN A 88 39.89 -21.42 -32.66
C GLN A 88 39.76 -22.95 -32.72
N LYS A 89 38.56 -23.51 -32.46
CA LYS A 89 38.31 -24.95 -32.61
C LYS A 89 38.43 -25.41 -34.07
N TYR A 90 37.88 -24.65 -35.02
CA TYR A 90 38.01 -24.97 -36.45
C TYR A 90 39.48 -24.95 -36.91
N LEU A 91 40.25 -23.93 -36.51
CA LEU A 91 41.67 -23.84 -36.86
C LEU A 91 42.52 -24.93 -36.19
N SER A 92 42.28 -25.23 -34.91
CA SER A 92 42.97 -26.32 -34.21
C SER A 92 42.70 -27.68 -34.86
N GLY A 93 41.47 -27.91 -35.34
CA GLY A 93 41.10 -29.14 -36.05
C GLY A 93 41.83 -29.28 -37.41
N CYS A 94 41.95 -28.18 -38.18
CA CYS A 94 42.69 -28.19 -39.44
C CYS A 94 44.19 -28.41 -39.25
N VAL A 95 44.81 -27.82 -38.22
CA VAL A 95 46.25 -28.00 -37.95
C VAL A 95 46.56 -29.45 -37.54
N THR A 96 45.68 -30.10 -36.77
CA THR A 96 45.84 -31.53 -36.44
C THR A 96 45.62 -32.46 -37.64
N GLY A 97 44.85 -32.03 -38.66
CA GLY A 97 44.63 -32.80 -39.88
C GLY A 97 45.79 -32.77 -40.88
N ILE A 98 46.66 -31.75 -40.83
CA ILE A 98 47.77 -31.60 -41.78
C ILE A 98 49.01 -32.44 -41.39
N ASN A 99 49.17 -32.78 -40.11
CA ASN A 99 50.22 -33.72 -39.65
C ASN A 99 49.82 -35.20 -39.78
N ALA A 100 48.62 -35.49 -40.29
CA ALA A 100 48.17 -36.84 -40.61
C ALA A 100 48.20 -37.06 -42.13
N SER A 101 49.38 -37.35 -42.67
CA SER A 101 49.55 -37.84 -44.04
C SER A 101 50.73 -38.81 -44.11
N PRO A 102 50.85 -39.68 -45.12
CA PRO A 102 50.17 -40.97 -45.17
C PRO A 102 51.18 -42.11 -45.34
N GLU A 103 51.10 -43.15 -44.51
CA GLU A 103 51.78 -44.43 -44.81
C GLU A 103 50.77 -45.57 -44.83
N HIS A 104 50.55 -46.09 -46.05
CA HIS A 104 50.45 -47.51 -46.43
C HIS A 104 50.02 -48.48 -45.31
N SER A 105 49.04 -49.38 -45.45
CA SER A 105 48.63 -50.15 -46.63
C SER A 105 47.54 -51.16 -46.20
N VAL A 106 46.68 -51.53 -47.16
CA VAL A 106 46.21 -52.90 -47.47
C VAL A 106 45.81 -53.79 -46.28
N GLN A 107 44.52 -54.17 -46.17
CA GLN A 107 44.06 -55.58 -46.34
C GLN A 107 42.57 -55.78 -45.97
N SER A 108 41.92 -56.56 -46.84
CA SER A 108 40.71 -57.39 -46.69
C SER A 108 39.33 -56.74 -46.53
N GLN A 109 38.58 -56.91 -47.62
CA GLN A 109 37.14 -57.16 -47.71
C GLN A 109 36.65 -58.17 -46.66
N GLN A 110 35.55 -57.88 -45.97
CA GLN A 110 34.52 -58.89 -45.75
C GLN A 110 33.13 -58.27 -45.68
N TRP A 111 32.30 -58.73 -46.61
CA TRP A 111 30.89 -58.47 -46.76
C TRP A 111 30.10 -58.99 -45.56
N HIS A 112 29.15 -58.22 -45.05
CA HIS A 112 27.81 -58.75 -44.75
C HIS A 112 26.74 -57.67 -44.90
N SER A 113 25.63 -58.13 -45.46
CA SER A 113 24.52 -57.45 -46.10
C SER A 113 23.36 -57.21 -45.14
N GLY A 114 22.55 -56.19 -45.45
CA GLY A 114 21.21 -55.97 -44.89
C GLY A 114 20.88 -54.48 -44.87
N ALA A 115 20.40 -53.86 -45.96
CA ALA A 115 18.96 -53.79 -46.33
C ALA A 115 18.09 -53.33 -45.14
N GLN A 116 17.25 -52.29 -45.21
CA GLN A 116 16.68 -51.53 -46.31
C GLN A 116 15.87 -50.34 -45.74
N ASN A 117 15.72 -49.28 -46.55
CA ASN A 117 14.61 -48.30 -46.64
C ASN A 117 14.37 -47.31 -45.47
N SER A 118 14.54 -45.99 -45.59
CA SER A 118 14.02 -44.96 -46.53
C SER A 118 12.60 -44.43 -46.22
N LYS A 119 12.51 -43.16 -45.79
CA LYS A 119 11.52 -42.10 -46.12
C LYS A 119 11.75 -40.89 -45.16
N ILE A 120 12.19 -39.69 -45.58
CA ILE A 120 11.48 -38.60 -46.33
C ILE A 120 10.14 -38.28 -45.61
N GLU A 121 9.76 -37.10 -45.09
CA GLU A 121 9.93 -35.65 -45.35
C GLU A 121 9.44 -34.91 -44.06
N ALA A 122 10.04 -33.83 -43.56
CA ALA A 122 9.83 -32.40 -43.86
C ALA A 122 8.53 -31.73 -43.33
N ALA A 123 8.71 -30.50 -42.80
CA ALA A 123 7.74 -29.45 -42.41
C ALA A 123 6.88 -29.75 -41.15
N GLY A 124 6.49 -28.80 -40.28
CA GLY A 124 6.50 -27.34 -40.27
C GLY A 124 5.30 -26.86 -39.41
N GLN A 125 5.40 -25.66 -38.82
CA GLN A 125 4.36 -24.87 -38.10
C GLN A 125 3.89 -25.32 -36.69
N PHE A 126 4.00 -24.51 -35.62
CA PHE A 126 3.43 -23.19 -35.24
C PHE A 126 1.99 -23.22 -34.68
N ASP A 127 1.78 -22.41 -33.63
CA ASP A 127 0.52 -21.98 -32.95
C ASP A 127 -0.14 -22.98 -31.99
N LYS A 128 -0.92 -22.61 -30.97
CA LYS A 128 -1.12 -21.45 -30.04
C LYS A 128 -2.39 -21.82 -29.25
N GLN A 129 -2.54 -21.33 -28.02
CA GLN A 129 -3.81 -21.25 -27.24
C GLN A 129 -4.43 -22.63 -26.87
N GLY A 130 -5.23 -22.81 -25.83
CA GLY A 130 -5.90 -21.93 -24.89
C GLY A 130 -6.74 -22.81 -23.95
N ALA A 131 -7.11 -22.27 -22.80
CA ALA A 131 -7.93 -22.92 -21.78
C ALA A 131 -9.34 -23.31 -22.27
N GLN A 132 -9.96 -24.34 -21.68
CA GLN A 132 -11.16 -24.23 -20.82
C GLN A 132 -11.84 -25.59 -20.49
N LEU A 133 -12.22 -25.70 -19.21
CA LEU A 133 -13.45 -26.24 -18.60
C LEU A 133 -14.34 -27.27 -19.32
N SER A 134 -14.68 -28.35 -18.59
CA SER A 134 -16.04 -28.90 -18.36
C SER A 134 -15.94 -30.00 -17.29
N ALA A 135 -16.48 -29.82 -16.07
CA ALA A 135 -17.85 -30.12 -15.63
C ALA A 135 -18.22 -31.62 -15.62
N LEU A 136 -18.33 -32.22 -14.43
CA LEU A 136 -19.11 -33.43 -14.05
C LEU A 136 -19.15 -33.43 -12.50
N SER A 137 -20.22 -33.10 -11.77
CA SER A 137 -21.56 -33.70 -11.65
C SER A 137 -21.57 -35.18 -11.22
N THR A 138 -21.60 -35.40 -9.89
CA THR A 138 -22.24 -36.58 -9.28
C THR A 138 -22.75 -36.25 -7.87
N ARG A 139 -24.02 -35.87 -7.83
CA ARG A 139 -25.10 -36.39 -6.97
C ARG A 139 -24.68 -37.16 -5.70
N SER A 140 -24.99 -36.60 -4.53
CA SER A 140 -25.22 -37.38 -3.31
C SER A 140 -26.46 -36.87 -2.59
N THR A 141 -27.39 -37.80 -2.37
CA THR A 141 -28.73 -37.65 -1.82
C THR A 141 -28.72 -37.74 -0.30
N CYS A 142 -29.45 -36.86 0.39
CA CYS A 142 -30.03 -37.15 1.71
C CYS A 142 -31.42 -36.51 1.81
N ASN A 143 -32.45 -37.33 2.01
CA ASN A 143 -33.81 -36.91 2.30
C ASN A 143 -33.99 -36.56 3.79
N ALA A 144 -34.87 -35.59 4.02
CA ALA A 144 -35.85 -35.37 5.10
C ALA A 144 -35.63 -36.01 6.49
N THR A 145 -35.88 -35.24 7.55
CA THR A 145 -37.10 -35.36 8.40
C THR A 145 -37.21 -34.16 9.35
N GLU A 146 -38.45 -33.71 9.53
CA GLU A 146 -38.92 -32.64 10.40
C GLU A 146 -38.61 -32.86 11.90
N GLY A 147 -38.55 -31.76 12.66
CA GLY A 147 -38.50 -31.80 14.12
C GLY A 147 -38.40 -30.41 14.74
N ARG A 148 -39.54 -29.77 14.98
CA ARG A 148 -39.68 -28.63 15.89
C ARG A 148 -39.40 -29.10 17.33
N PRO A 149 -38.69 -28.29 18.14
CA PRO A 149 -39.28 -27.92 19.41
C PRO A 149 -39.02 -26.44 19.77
N SER A 150 -40.05 -25.84 20.36
CA SER A 150 -39.94 -24.63 21.18
C SER A 150 -39.18 -24.96 22.47
N GLY A 151 -38.27 -24.10 22.90
CA GLY A 151 -37.57 -24.25 24.18
C GLY A 151 -36.66 -23.06 24.50
N VAL A 152 -37.10 -22.26 25.46
CA VAL A 152 -36.37 -21.16 26.13
C VAL A 152 -35.13 -21.70 26.86
N SER A 153 -33.97 -21.05 26.71
CA SER A 153 -32.85 -21.05 27.67
C SER A 153 -31.81 -20.00 27.22
N GLU A 154 -31.86 -18.78 27.74
CA GLU A 154 -31.02 -18.30 28.84
C GLU A 154 -29.50 -18.48 28.67
N ARG A 155 -28.83 -17.34 28.53
CA ARG A 155 -27.63 -16.97 29.29
C ARG A 155 -26.40 -17.87 29.05
N ARG A 156 -25.65 -17.60 27.98
CA ARG A 156 -24.18 -17.68 28.03
C ARG A 156 -23.61 -16.31 28.33
N GLN A 157 -23.24 -16.16 29.59
CA GLN A 157 -22.50 -15.03 30.13
C GLN A 157 -21.26 -14.76 29.28
N TYR A 158 -21.15 -13.50 28.89
CA TYR A 158 -19.90 -12.85 28.55
C TYR A 158 -18.85 -13.21 29.61
N ALA A 159 -17.86 -14.00 29.20
CA ALA A 159 -16.61 -14.10 29.94
C ALA A 159 -16.02 -12.68 29.99
N GLY A 160 -16.06 -12.08 31.16
CA GLY A 160 -15.46 -10.79 31.43
C GLY A 160 -13.99 -10.83 31.01
N ILE A 161 -13.65 -10.04 30.00
CA ILE A 161 -12.28 -9.72 29.65
C ILE A 161 -11.76 -8.95 30.87
N LEU A 162 -10.93 -9.60 31.69
CA LEU A 162 -10.16 -8.92 32.71
C LEU A 162 -9.44 -7.74 32.04
N PRO A 163 -9.47 -6.53 32.63
CA PRO A 163 -8.64 -5.45 32.16
C PRO A 163 -7.19 -5.94 32.30
N VAL A 164 -6.56 -6.19 31.16
CA VAL A 164 -5.11 -6.33 31.10
C VAL A 164 -4.58 -5.09 31.79
N VAL A 165 -3.89 -5.28 32.91
CA VAL A 165 -3.17 -4.23 33.61
C VAL A 165 -2.13 -3.73 32.61
N LEU A 166 -2.53 -2.72 31.83
CA LEU A 166 -1.64 -1.96 30.97
C LEU A 166 -0.67 -1.30 31.92
N GLY A 167 0.54 -1.88 32.04
CA GLY A 167 1.69 -1.14 32.54
C GLY A 167 1.75 0.21 31.80
N GLU A 168 2.18 1.26 32.50
CA GLU A 168 2.23 2.61 31.97
C GLU A 168 2.80 2.59 30.54
N THR A 169 1.94 2.85 29.56
CA THR A 169 2.33 2.78 28.15
C THR A 169 3.10 4.04 27.82
N ASP A 170 4.39 3.87 27.58
CA ASP A 170 5.24 4.97 27.14
C ASP A 170 5.04 5.27 25.65
N PHE A 171 4.97 6.57 25.34
CA PHE A 171 4.84 7.06 23.97
C PHE A 171 5.98 8.01 23.61
N TRP A 172 6.46 7.93 22.37
CA TRP A 172 7.08 9.06 21.70
C TRP A 172 6.00 9.98 21.15
N VAL A 173 6.30 11.28 21.09
CA VAL A 173 5.50 12.24 20.34
C VAL A 173 6.29 12.61 19.10
N TYR A 174 5.66 12.44 17.94
CA TYR A 174 6.23 12.74 16.65
C TYR A 174 5.43 13.85 15.97
N ASP A 175 6.10 14.90 15.51
CA ASP A 175 5.50 15.95 14.69
C ASP A 175 5.56 15.51 13.23
N ALA A 176 4.40 15.18 12.65
CA ALA A 176 4.31 14.74 11.27
C ALA A 176 4.51 15.90 10.29
N ILE A 177 5.17 15.60 9.18
CA ILE A 177 5.33 16.52 8.06
C ILE A 177 4.30 16.23 6.96
N GLU A 178 4.06 17.18 6.07
CA GLU A 178 3.05 17.09 4.99
C GLU A 178 3.15 15.81 4.14
N THR A 179 4.36 15.28 3.97
CA THR A 179 4.63 14.09 3.15
C THR A 179 4.54 12.76 3.89
N ASP A 180 4.39 12.77 5.22
CA ASP A 180 4.36 11.54 5.99
C ASP A 180 3.05 10.78 5.77
N THR A 181 3.17 9.46 5.67
CA THR A 181 2.04 8.53 5.77
C THR A 181 2.16 7.70 7.05
N LEU A 182 1.04 7.15 7.53
CA LEU A 182 1.09 6.27 8.71
C LEU A 182 1.90 5.00 8.42
N TRP A 183 1.94 4.58 7.16
CA TRP A 183 2.78 3.48 6.70
C TRP A 183 4.26 3.79 6.89
N ASP A 184 4.73 4.92 6.38
CA ASP A 184 6.15 5.30 6.45
C ASP A 184 6.60 5.54 7.90
N ILE A 185 5.73 6.16 8.72
CA ILE A 185 5.99 6.34 10.15
C ILE A 185 6.08 4.97 10.82
N SER A 186 5.13 4.07 10.55
CA SER A 186 5.16 2.72 11.11
C SER A 186 6.40 1.95 10.68
N GLU A 187 6.82 2.06 9.43
CA GLU A 187 8.05 1.45 8.94
C GLU A 187 9.28 2.00 9.67
N ARG A 188 9.36 3.32 9.84
CA ARG A 188 10.46 3.99 10.53
C ARG A 188 10.59 3.56 11.99
N TYR A 189 9.47 3.47 12.72
CA TYR A 189 9.49 3.26 14.17
C TYR A 189 9.31 1.79 14.59
N TYR A 190 8.63 0.98 13.78
CA TYR A 190 8.35 -0.43 14.09
C TYR A 190 9.04 -1.41 13.14
N GLY A 191 9.75 -0.91 12.13
CA GLY A 191 10.46 -1.73 11.13
C GLY A 191 9.58 -2.32 10.04
N SER A 192 8.28 -2.02 10.04
CA SER A 192 7.34 -2.46 8.99
C SER A 192 6.13 -1.54 8.95
N GLY A 193 5.76 -1.10 7.75
CA GLY A 193 4.59 -0.23 7.55
C GLY A 193 3.26 -0.91 7.93
N ARG A 194 3.20 -2.25 7.95
CA ARG A 194 1.99 -3.01 8.34
C ARG A 194 1.48 -2.73 9.76
N TYR A 195 2.32 -2.18 10.64
CA TYR A 195 1.92 -1.83 12.01
C TYR A 195 1.24 -0.45 12.10
N TYR A 196 1.00 0.24 10.98
CA TYR A 196 0.28 1.51 10.97
C TYR A 196 -1.09 1.48 11.68
N PRO A 197 -1.86 0.38 11.70
CA PRO A 197 -3.13 0.34 12.43
C PRO A 197 -2.93 0.50 13.94
N VAL A 198 -1.77 0.12 14.48
CA VAL A 198 -1.42 0.34 15.89
C VAL A 198 -1.19 1.83 16.17
N LEU A 199 -0.57 2.58 15.23
CA LEU A 199 -0.52 4.04 15.33
C LEU A 199 -1.93 4.62 15.34
N PHE A 200 -2.80 4.09 14.49
CA PHE A 200 -4.18 4.53 14.39
C PHE A 200 -4.99 4.30 15.68
N GLU A 201 -4.79 3.18 16.37
CA GLU A 201 -5.45 2.87 17.64
C GLU A 201 -5.19 3.94 18.72
N HIS A 202 -3.96 4.46 18.75
CA HIS A 202 -3.56 5.49 19.71
C HIS A 202 -3.84 6.92 19.22
N ASN A 203 -4.20 7.08 17.95
CA ASN A 203 -4.42 8.37 17.30
C ASN A 203 -5.67 8.33 16.39
N PRO A 204 -6.88 8.08 16.92
CA PRO A 204 -8.07 7.76 16.12
C PRO A 204 -8.68 8.97 15.37
N HIS A 205 -8.12 10.17 15.57
CA HIS A 205 -8.50 11.39 14.87
C HIS A 205 -7.77 11.55 13.53
N LEU A 206 -6.74 10.73 13.27
CA LEU A 206 -5.96 10.77 12.04
C LEU A 206 -6.74 10.16 10.87
N ARG A 207 -6.22 10.40 9.66
CA ARG A 207 -6.53 9.69 8.42
C ARG A 207 -5.28 8.95 7.96
N ILE A 208 -5.43 7.85 7.23
CA ILE A 208 -4.28 7.06 6.76
C ILE A 208 -3.42 7.84 5.76
N TYR A 209 -4.06 8.57 4.85
CA TYR A 209 -3.39 9.22 3.71
C TYR A 209 -3.19 10.73 3.86
N GLU A 210 -3.83 11.35 4.85
CA GLU A 210 -3.86 12.80 5.03
C GLU A 210 -3.57 13.11 6.51
N ILE A 211 -2.30 12.98 6.89
CA ILE A 211 -1.88 13.31 8.26
C ILE A 211 -1.83 14.84 8.42
N GLY A 212 -1.26 15.55 7.44
CA GLY A 212 -1.09 17.00 7.48
C GLY A 212 0.16 17.43 8.26
N ASP A 213 0.71 18.59 7.90
CA ASP A 213 1.87 19.16 8.57
C ASP A 213 1.54 19.61 10.00
N GLY A 214 2.47 19.39 10.93
CA GLY A 214 2.34 19.80 12.34
C GLY A 214 1.42 18.92 13.19
N VAL A 215 0.97 17.77 12.68
CA VAL A 215 0.12 16.86 13.44
C VAL A 215 0.95 15.99 14.38
N ARG A 216 0.60 16.03 15.66
CA ARG A 216 1.28 15.27 16.71
C ARG A 216 0.76 13.85 16.82
N ILE A 217 1.64 12.88 16.59
CA ILE A 217 1.34 11.46 16.61
C ILE A 217 1.99 10.82 17.82
N LYS A 218 1.20 10.07 18.58
CA LYS A 218 1.69 9.20 19.66
C LYS A 218 2.18 7.88 19.08
N ILE A 219 3.44 7.54 19.32
CA ILE A 219 4.08 6.31 18.85
C ILE A 219 4.43 5.46 20.07
N LEU A 220 3.90 4.25 20.14
CA LEU A 220 4.09 3.35 21.29
C LEU A 220 5.54 2.85 21.32
N LYS A 221 6.24 2.97 22.46
CA LYS A 221 7.66 2.59 22.53
C LYS A 221 7.89 1.07 22.57
N ASP A 222 6.98 0.34 23.21
CA ASP A 222 7.11 -1.09 23.41
C ASP A 222 6.74 -1.87 22.15
N THR A 223 7.76 -2.34 21.43
CA THR A 223 7.60 -3.12 20.19
C THR A 223 6.92 -4.48 20.40
N LYS A 224 6.99 -5.07 21.60
CA LYS A 224 6.26 -6.31 21.90
C LYS A 224 4.78 -6.01 21.99
N LEU A 225 4.41 -4.95 22.72
CA LEU A 225 3.03 -4.52 22.84
C LEU A 225 2.44 -4.09 21.49
N VAL A 226 3.21 -3.43 20.62
CA VAL A 226 2.80 -3.12 19.24
C VAL A 226 2.39 -4.39 18.50
N ARG A 227 3.22 -5.43 18.56
CA ARG A 227 2.95 -6.71 17.91
C ARG A 227 1.70 -7.39 18.48
N ASP A 228 1.55 -7.37 19.80
CA ASP A 228 0.40 -7.99 20.48
C ASP A 228 -0.91 -7.27 20.13
N ILE A 229 -0.91 -5.94 20.11
CA ILE A 229 -2.05 -5.12 19.67
C ILE A 229 -2.39 -5.45 18.21
N TYR A 230 -1.38 -5.46 17.33
CA TYR A 230 -1.59 -5.76 15.92
C TYR A 230 -2.25 -7.13 15.72
N PHE A 231 -1.72 -8.20 16.32
CA PHE A 231 -2.30 -9.54 16.18
C PHE A 231 -3.69 -9.66 16.80
N LYS A 232 -3.96 -8.94 17.89
CA LYS A 232 -5.28 -8.96 18.54
C LYS A 232 -6.35 -8.26 17.71
N MET A 233 -5.96 -7.25 16.94
CA MET A 233 -6.88 -6.35 16.25
C MET A 233 -6.90 -6.54 14.74
N SER A 234 -5.96 -7.31 14.17
CA SER A 234 -5.98 -7.70 12.77
C SER A 234 -6.46 -9.14 12.59
N MET A 235 -7.14 -9.37 11.48
CA MET A 235 -7.51 -10.69 11.00
C MET A 235 -7.22 -10.77 9.52
N THR A 236 -6.75 -11.92 9.05
CA THR A 236 -6.54 -12.17 7.62
C THR A 236 -7.54 -13.21 7.15
N ASP A 237 -8.24 -12.93 6.06
CA ASP A 237 -9.14 -13.85 5.37
C ASP A 237 -8.73 -13.91 3.89
N GLY A 238 -8.06 -15.00 3.50
CA GLY A 238 -7.40 -15.12 2.19
C GLY A 238 -6.30 -14.07 2.00
N ASP A 239 -6.43 -13.25 0.95
CA ASP A 239 -5.50 -12.16 0.62
C ASP A 239 -5.95 -10.79 1.18
N ARG A 240 -6.95 -10.80 2.08
CA ARG A 240 -7.52 -9.58 2.65
C ARG A 240 -7.18 -9.46 4.12
N THR A 241 -6.72 -8.28 4.52
CA THR A 241 -6.44 -7.96 5.92
C THR A 241 -7.51 -7.03 6.45
N TYR A 242 -8.07 -7.38 7.61
CA TYR A 242 -9.10 -6.60 8.28
C TYR A 242 -8.57 -6.06 9.60
N TRP A 243 -8.98 -4.85 9.93
CA TRP A 243 -8.69 -4.19 11.20
C TRP A 243 -9.95 -4.01 12.03
N ASN A 244 -9.85 -4.33 13.32
CA ASN A 244 -10.93 -4.20 14.27
C ASN A 244 -10.96 -2.80 14.90
N TYR A 245 -11.47 -1.84 14.16
CA TYR A 245 -11.52 -0.43 14.56
C TYR A 245 -12.51 -0.19 15.71
N ALA A 246 -12.08 0.54 16.74
CA ALA A 246 -12.94 1.03 17.80
C ALA A 246 -13.51 2.41 17.44
N VAL A 247 -14.83 2.48 17.28
CA VAL A 247 -15.58 3.70 16.95
C VAL A 247 -15.37 4.76 18.02
N VAL A 248 -15.08 6.00 17.60
CA VAL A 248 -14.91 7.15 18.49
C VAL A 248 -16.17 8.03 18.48
N LYS A 249 -16.38 8.81 19.54
CA LYS A 249 -17.49 9.77 19.62
C LYS A 249 -17.50 10.70 18.41
N GLY A 250 -18.62 10.72 17.69
CA GLY A 250 -18.81 11.51 16.48
C GLY A 250 -18.53 10.77 15.18
N ASP A 251 -18.03 9.53 15.25
CA ASP A 251 -17.84 8.73 14.04
C ASP A 251 -19.19 8.35 13.40
N THR A 252 -19.21 8.48 12.08
CA THR A 252 -20.23 7.95 11.18
C THR A 252 -19.56 6.94 10.26
N LEU A 253 -20.32 6.04 9.62
CA LEU A 253 -19.72 5.13 8.62
C LEU A 253 -18.98 5.89 7.53
N ARG A 254 -19.53 7.03 7.08
CA ARG A 254 -18.88 7.90 6.09
C ARG A 254 -17.57 8.48 6.61
N SER A 255 -17.55 8.99 7.84
CA SER A 255 -16.32 9.58 8.39
C SER A 255 -15.26 8.51 8.65
N VAL A 256 -15.64 7.34 9.16
CA VAL A 256 -14.72 6.21 9.35
C VAL A 256 -14.18 5.74 8.01
N ALA A 257 -15.02 5.52 7.01
CA ALA A 257 -14.58 5.14 5.67
C ALA A 257 -13.61 6.18 5.08
N GLY A 258 -13.87 7.47 5.25
CA GLY A 258 -12.95 8.54 4.84
C GLY A 258 -11.60 8.55 5.58
N LYS A 259 -11.46 7.87 6.74
CA LYS A 259 -10.16 7.68 7.39
C LYS A 259 -9.35 6.54 6.75
N PHE A 260 -10.02 5.50 6.27
CA PHE A 260 -9.38 4.27 5.80
C PHE A 260 -9.17 4.22 4.28
N TYR A 261 -9.99 4.90 3.48
CA TYR A 261 -9.94 4.81 2.02
C TYR A 261 -9.57 6.14 1.40
N ARG A 262 -8.79 6.08 0.31
CA ARG A 262 -8.23 7.25 -0.35
C ARG A 262 -9.26 8.04 -1.16
N THR A 263 -10.22 7.35 -1.78
CA THR A 263 -11.21 8.00 -2.66
C THR A 263 -12.59 8.01 -2.02
N GLU A 264 -13.34 9.08 -2.28
CA GLU A 264 -14.74 9.15 -1.85
C GLU A 264 -15.58 8.01 -2.46
N GLU A 265 -15.21 7.50 -3.62
CA GLU A 265 -15.93 6.41 -4.30
C GLU A 265 -15.81 5.09 -3.53
N MET A 266 -14.59 4.74 -3.08
CA MET A 266 -14.38 3.58 -2.20
C MET A 266 -15.09 3.78 -0.86
N ALA A 267 -15.02 4.99 -0.29
CA ALA A 267 -15.74 5.30 0.94
C ALA A 267 -17.26 5.16 0.78
N LYS A 268 -17.80 5.54 -0.39
CA LYS A 268 -19.23 5.39 -0.74
C LYS A 268 -19.65 3.93 -0.88
N GLN A 269 -18.78 3.05 -1.38
CA GLN A 269 -19.08 1.62 -1.46
C GLN A 269 -19.38 1.03 -0.07
N ILE A 270 -18.70 1.52 0.97
CA ILE A 270 -18.91 1.07 2.35
C ILE A 270 -20.14 1.70 2.98
N SER A 271 -20.45 2.97 2.68
CA SER A 271 -21.70 3.57 3.13
C SER A 271 -22.94 2.98 2.46
N ASN A 272 -22.78 2.42 1.24
CA ASN A 272 -23.86 1.78 0.48
C ASN A 272 -24.10 0.32 0.89
N LEU A 273 -23.15 -0.32 1.57
CA LEU A 273 -23.42 -1.56 2.29
C LEU A 273 -24.42 -1.21 3.39
N LYS A 274 -25.69 -1.61 3.21
CA LYS A 274 -26.87 -1.31 4.05
C LYS A 274 -26.62 -1.52 5.55
N LEU A 275 -25.91 -0.60 6.17
CA LEU A 275 -25.73 -0.48 7.60
C LEU A 275 -26.38 0.85 7.96
N ASP A 276 -27.71 0.83 8.06
CA ASP A 276 -28.50 1.89 8.70
C ASP A 276 -28.27 1.89 10.24
N VAL A 277 -27.05 1.53 10.63
CA VAL A 277 -26.60 1.20 11.97
C VAL A 277 -25.94 2.45 12.51
N ARG A 278 -26.57 3.04 13.53
CA ARG A 278 -25.95 4.09 14.32
C ARG A 278 -24.75 3.49 15.06
N LEU A 279 -23.55 3.95 14.69
CA LEU A 279 -22.32 3.57 15.37
C LEU A 279 -22.32 4.16 16.78
N GLN A 280 -22.00 3.32 17.77
CA GLN A 280 -21.84 3.78 19.16
C GLN A 280 -20.35 3.92 19.51
N PRO A 281 -19.95 4.93 20.29
CA PRO A 281 -18.56 5.03 20.76
C PRO A 281 -18.15 3.75 21.51
N GLY A 282 -16.96 3.24 21.22
CA GLY A 282 -16.44 1.98 21.75
C GLY A 282 -16.93 0.73 21.01
N GLN A 283 -17.92 0.84 20.11
CA GLN A 283 -18.31 -0.25 19.23
C GLN A 283 -17.13 -0.63 18.33
N ARG A 284 -16.97 -1.92 18.09
CA ARG A 284 -15.90 -2.45 17.24
C ARG A 284 -16.42 -2.91 15.90
N ILE A 285 -15.76 -2.47 14.82
CA ILE A 285 -16.14 -2.78 13.43
C ILE A 285 -14.91 -3.21 12.63
N TRP A 286 -15.11 -4.18 11.74
CA TRP A 286 -14.04 -4.69 10.87
C TRP A 286 -13.94 -3.84 9.61
N MET A 287 -12.79 -3.20 9.42
CA MET A 287 -12.44 -2.39 8.26
C MET A 287 -11.43 -3.14 7.40
N LEU A 288 -11.68 -3.23 6.10
CA LEU A 288 -10.71 -3.81 5.16
C LEU A 288 -9.52 -2.86 4.99
N LEU A 289 -8.31 -3.34 5.25
CA LEU A 289 -7.06 -2.64 4.95
C LEU A 289 -6.61 -3.05 3.54
N GLU A 290 -6.43 -2.06 2.66
CA GLU A 290 -5.81 -2.20 1.34
C GLU A 290 -4.30 -1.98 1.39
#